data_AF-A0A356EP66-F1
#
_entry.id   AF-A0A356EP66-F1
#
_cell.length_a   1.000
_cell.length_b   1.000
_cell.length_c   1.000
_cell.angle_alpha   90.00
_cell.angle_beta   90.00
_cell.angle_gamma   90.00
#
_symmetry.space_group_name_H-M   'P 1'
#
loop_
_entity.id
_entity.type
_entity.pdbx_description
1 polymer ?
#
loop_
_entity_poly.entity_id
_entity_poly.type
_entity_poly.pdbx_seq_one_letter_code
_entity_poly.pdbx_strand_id
1 'polypeptide(L)'
;MTKKRRHNEKLSEDDALQLVLKSHPEWRRQWERGTLPDEMLGEDGEPMSPHMHLQIHVVVERQLADDEPKGVVAVARELEQLGVSKHEVRHAIGRAVANQLWKLMHELREFDVDEYMAELREIVKSYQ
;
A
#
# COMPACT_ATOMS: atom_id res chain seq x y z
N MET A 1 0.73 27.63 -3.34
CA MET A 1 -0.27 27.53 -4.42
C MET A 1 -0.76 26.09 -4.49
N THR A 2 -1.95 25.81 -3.98
CA THR A 2 -2.52 24.45 -3.93
C THR A 2 -3.17 24.17 -5.29
N LYS A 3 -2.52 23.35 -6.13
CA LYS A 3 -3.04 22.95 -7.44
C LYS A 3 -4.28 22.09 -7.19
N LYS A 4 -5.47 22.67 -7.40
CA LYS A 4 -6.76 21.98 -7.34
C LYS A 4 -6.74 20.89 -8.42
N ARG A 5 -6.73 19.61 -8.01
CA ARG A 5 -6.73 18.48 -8.95
C ARG A 5 -7.95 18.55 -9.85
N ARG A 6 -7.73 18.38 -11.16
CA ARG A 6 -8.82 18.19 -12.12
C ARG A 6 -9.40 16.80 -11.88
N HIS A 7 -10.72 16.69 -11.96
CA HIS A 7 -11.52 15.50 -11.58
C HIS A 7 -11.27 14.25 -12.47
N ASN A 8 -10.19 14.21 -13.26
CA ASN A 8 -9.90 13.15 -14.23
C ASN A 8 -8.39 12.83 -14.38
N GLU A 9 -7.55 13.27 -13.45
CA GLU A 9 -6.11 12.98 -13.46
C GLU A 9 -5.81 11.94 -12.38
N LYS A 10 -5.32 10.76 -12.79
CA LYS A 10 -4.90 9.69 -11.88
C LYS A 10 -3.90 10.23 -10.86
N LEU A 11 -3.91 9.65 -9.65
CA LEU A 11 -2.91 9.97 -8.64
C LEU A 11 -1.50 9.66 -9.19
N SER A 12 -0.66 10.69 -9.34
CA SER A 12 0.74 10.49 -9.74
C SER A 12 1.51 9.77 -8.65
N GLU A 13 2.59 9.08 -9.03
CA GLU A 13 3.47 8.39 -8.08
C GLU A 13 4.09 9.36 -7.09
N ASP A 14 4.58 10.52 -7.53
CA ASP A 14 5.15 11.53 -6.65
C ASP A 14 4.13 12.03 -5.61
N ASP A 15 2.90 12.29 -6.04
CA ASP A 15 1.87 12.74 -5.11
C ASP A 15 1.46 11.62 -4.13
N ALA A 16 1.40 10.37 -4.60
CA ALA A 16 1.16 9.20 -3.74
C ALA A 16 2.27 9.08 -2.71
N LEU A 17 3.53 9.15 -3.13
CA LEU A 17 4.69 9.11 -2.24
C LEU A 17 4.64 10.21 -1.18
N GLN A 18 4.21 11.43 -1.54
CA GLN A 18 4.03 12.50 -0.57
C GLN A 18 2.94 12.20 0.47
N LEU A 19 1.88 11.46 0.10
CA LEU A 19 0.88 10.96 1.06
C LEU A 19 1.50 9.91 1.99
N VAL A 20 2.21 8.94 1.43
CA VAL A 20 2.86 7.85 2.19
C VAL A 20 3.87 8.41 3.20
N LEU A 21 4.74 9.33 2.80
CA LEU A 21 5.72 9.95 3.69
C LEU A 21 5.08 10.80 4.80
N LYS A 22 3.80 11.19 4.69
CA LYS A 22 3.08 11.85 5.81
C LYS A 22 2.67 10.84 6.87
N SER A 23 2.36 9.61 6.47
CA SER A 23 2.07 8.49 7.37
C SER A 23 3.33 7.89 7.99
N HIS A 24 4.51 8.14 7.39
CA HIS A 24 5.83 7.68 7.87
C HIS A 24 6.80 8.83 8.22
N PRO A 25 6.50 9.65 9.26
CA PRO A 25 7.35 10.78 9.65
C PRO A 25 8.77 10.37 10.08
N GLU A 26 8.96 9.15 10.58
CA GLU A 26 10.22 8.55 10.99
C GLU A 26 11.19 8.33 9.82
N TRP A 27 10.65 8.01 8.65
CA TRP A 27 11.43 7.74 7.43
C TRP A 27 11.51 8.94 6.50
N ARG A 28 10.58 9.90 6.61
CA ARG A 28 10.57 11.12 5.78
C ARG A 28 11.95 11.80 5.70
N ARG A 29 12.60 12.06 6.83
CA ARG A 29 13.92 12.72 6.84
C ARG A 29 15.01 11.89 6.19
N GLN A 30 14.96 10.57 6.35
CA GLN A 30 15.96 9.67 5.79
C GLN A 30 15.76 9.54 4.27
N TRP A 31 14.51 9.43 3.83
CA TRP A 31 14.13 9.47 2.42
C TRP A 31 14.61 10.76 1.73
N GLU A 32 14.29 11.93 2.29
CA GLU A 32 14.67 13.23 1.73
C GLU A 32 16.20 13.43 1.63
N ARG A 33 16.97 12.76 2.49
CA ARG A 33 18.43 12.81 2.50
C ARG A 33 19.08 11.71 1.68
N GLY A 34 18.31 10.75 1.16
CA GLY A 34 18.84 9.55 0.50
C GLY A 34 19.65 8.66 1.45
N THR A 35 19.29 8.63 2.73
CA THR A 35 19.98 7.85 3.78
C THR A 35 19.09 6.77 4.39
N LEU A 36 17.97 6.44 3.75
CA LEU A 36 17.13 5.33 4.19
C LEU A 36 17.90 4.03 3.93
N PRO A 37 18.00 3.11 4.90
CA PRO A 37 18.74 1.87 4.70
C PRO A 37 18.01 0.96 3.70
N ASP A 38 18.77 0.10 3.03
CA ASP A 38 18.20 -0.90 2.10
C ASP A 38 17.42 -1.98 2.86
N GLU A 39 17.88 -2.32 4.07
CA GLU A 39 17.33 -3.34 4.96
C GLU A 39 17.36 -2.87 6.41
N MET A 40 16.32 -3.20 7.17
CA MET A 40 16.24 -3.02 8.62
C MET A 40 15.41 -4.15 9.25
N LEU A 41 15.47 -4.29 10.58
CA LEU A 41 14.61 -5.25 11.28
C LEU A 41 13.19 -4.69 11.42
N GLY A 42 12.20 -5.50 11.01
CA GLY A 42 10.78 -5.25 11.23
C GLY A 42 10.37 -5.48 12.69
N GLU A 43 9.09 -5.25 12.99
CA GLU A 43 8.54 -5.47 14.34
C GLU A 43 8.55 -6.94 14.76
N ASP A 44 8.49 -7.85 13.78
CA ASP A 44 8.61 -9.30 13.95
C ASP A 44 10.07 -9.77 14.09
N GLY A 45 11.03 -8.86 13.96
CA GLY A 45 12.46 -9.16 14.00
C GLY A 45 13.03 -9.69 12.69
N GLU A 46 12.23 -9.77 11.62
CA GLU A 46 12.69 -10.21 10.31
C GLU A 46 13.24 -9.04 9.48
N PRO A 47 14.20 -9.28 8.59
CA PRO A 47 14.68 -8.24 7.68
C PRO A 47 13.58 -7.75 6.74
N MET A 48 13.43 -6.43 6.62
CA MET A 48 12.52 -5.77 5.70
C MET A 48 13.18 -4.59 5.00
N SER A 49 12.75 -4.28 3.77
CA SER A 49 13.24 -3.11 3.02
C SER A 49 12.30 -1.90 3.19
N PRO A 50 12.75 -0.80 3.82
CA PRO A 50 11.94 0.41 3.98
C PRO A 50 11.54 1.03 2.65
N HIS A 51 12.42 0.96 1.66
CA HIS A 51 12.12 1.42 0.31
C HIS A 51 10.96 0.62 -0.29
N MET A 52 11.02 -0.71 -0.19
CA MET A 52 9.95 -1.57 -0.71
C MET A 52 8.63 -1.32 0.02
N HIS A 53 8.66 -1.17 1.35
CA HIS A 53 7.48 -0.83 2.15
C HIS A 53 6.82 0.46 1.66
N LEU A 54 7.60 1.53 1.46
CA LEU A 54 7.08 2.81 0.96
C LEU A 54 6.49 2.67 -0.45
N GLN A 55 7.12 1.88 -1.33
CA GLN A 55 6.60 1.65 -2.69
C GLN A 55 5.31 0.83 -2.70
N ILE A 56 5.18 -0.17 -1.83
CA ILE A 56 3.92 -0.92 -1.67
C ILE A 56 2.80 0.04 -1.24
N HIS A 57 3.06 0.92 -0.26
CA HIS A 57 2.10 1.94 0.12
C HIS A 57 1.74 2.90 -1.02
N VAL A 58 2.71 3.28 -1.87
CA VAL A 58 2.45 4.10 -3.06
C VAL A 58 1.48 3.39 -4.02
N VAL A 59 1.68 2.08 -4.26
CA VAL A 59 0.75 1.27 -5.05
C VAL A 59 -0.64 1.32 -4.42
N VAL A 60 -0.76 1.04 -3.13
CA VAL A 60 -2.05 1.03 -2.41
C VAL A 60 -2.77 2.38 -2.50
N GLU A 61 -2.08 3.50 -2.30
CA GLU A 61 -2.71 4.83 -2.41
C GLU A 61 -3.28 5.06 -3.82
N ARG A 62 -2.59 4.58 -4.86
CA ARG A 62 -3.07 4.69 -6.24
C ARG A 62 -4.25 3.76 -6.51
N GLN A 63 -4.21 2.53 -5.99
CA GLN A 63 -5.33 1.59 -6.08
C GLN A 63 -6.59 2.19 -5.44
N LEU A 64 -6.45 2.81 -4.26
CA LEU A 64 -7.55 3.47 -3.56
C LEU A 64 -8.03 4.75 -4.25
N ALA A 65 -7.14 5.50 -4.89
CA ALA A 65 -7.50 6.72 -5.62
C ALA A 65 -8.31 6.42 -6.88
N ASP A 66 -7.95 5.35 -7.60
CA ASP A 66 -8.53 5.00 -8.89
C ASP A 66 -9.61 3.89 -8.78
N ASP A 67 -9.77 3.26 -7.61
CA ASP A 67 -10.54 2.02 -7.40
C ASP A 67 -10.14 0.93 -8.40
N GLU A 68 -8.83 0.69 -8.49
CA GLU A 68 -8.19 -0.25 -9.43
C GLU A 68 -7.16 -1.09 -8.67
N PRO A 69 -7.30 -2.42 -8.53
CA PRO A 69 -8.38 -3.24 -9.10
C PRO A 69 -9.77 -2.90 -8.56
N LYS A 70 -10.78 -3.09 -9.42
CA LYS A 70 -12.16 -2.69 -9.11
C LYS A 70 -12.66 -3.34 -7.82
N GLY A 71 -13.08 -2.51 -6.86
CA GLY A 71 -13.64 -2.97 -5.59
C GLY A 71 -12.69 -2.86 -4.40
N VAL A 72 -11.42 -2.48 -4.61
CA VAL A 72 -10.46 -2.23 -3.53
C VAL A 72 -10.93 -1.11 -2.59
N VAL A 73 -11.62 -0.08 -3.09
CA VAL A 73 -12.18 0.97 -2.24
C VAL A 73 -13.30 0.45 -1.35
N ALA A 74 -14.09 -0.52 -1.85
CA ALA A 74 -15.13 -1.15 -1.05
C ALA A 74 -14.53 -1.99 0.09
N VAL A 75 -13.48 -2.77 -0.20
CA VAL A 75 -12.71 -3.49 0.83
C VAL A 75 -12.17 -2.54 1.90
N ALA A 76 -11.54 -1.44 1.48
CA ALA A 76 -10.96 -0.47 2.41
C ALA A 76 -12.03 0.12 3.35
N ARG A 77 -13.19 0.50 2.80
CA ARG A 77 -14.32 1.03 3.58
C ARG A 77 -14.88 0.00 4.56
N GLU A 78 -14.94 -1.27 4.17
CA GLU A 78 -15.41 -2.34 5.05
C GLU A 78 -14.47 -2.53 6.24
N LEU A 79 -13.15 -2.54 6.02
CA LEU A 79 -12.17 -2.57 7.10
C LEU A 79 -12.28 -1.33 8.02
N GLU A 80 -12.46 -0.13 7.46
CA GLU A 80 -12.70 1.08 8.27
C GLU A 80 -13.97 0.97 9.11
N GLN A 81 -15.05 0.37 8.58
CA GLN A 81 -16.30 0.12 9.32
C GLN A 81 -16.13 -0.89 10.46
N LEU A 82 -15.18 -1.81 10.34
CA LEU A 82 -14.77 -2.72 11.41
C LEU A 82 -13.87 -2.04 12.46
N GLY A 83 -13.58 -0.75 12.32
CA GLY A 83 -12.78 0.03 13.28
C GLY A 83 -11.27 0.00 13.02
N VAL A 84 -10.84 -0.56 11.89
CA VAL A 84 -9.43 -0.60 11.50
C VAL A 84 -8.98 0.82 11.13
N SER A 85 -7.83 1.25 11.65
CA SER A 85 -7.30 2.59 11.36
C SER A 85 -6.94 2.74 9.87
N LYS A 86 -7.03 3.95 9.33
CA LYS A 86 -6.68 4.23 7.91
C LYS A 86 -5.29 3.72 7.52
N HIS A 87 -4.32 3.84 8.43
CA HIS A 87 -2.96 3.38 8.19
C HIS A 87 -2.91 1.85 8.15
N GLU A 88 -3.59 1.21 9.09
CA GLU A 88 -3.65 -0.25 9.15
C GLU A 88 -4.46 -0.86 7.99
N VAL A 89 -5.47 -0.17 7.47
CA VAL A 89 -6.14 -0.57 6.22
C VAL A 89 -5.15 -0.60 5.05
N ARG A 90 -4.22 0.36 4.96
CA ARG A 90 -3.18 0.35 3.92
C ARG A 90 -2.19 -0.78 4.12
N HIS A 91 -1.83 -1.09 5.37
CA HIS A 91 -1.03 -2.29 5.68
C HIS A 91 -1.74 -3.57 5.26
N ALA A 92 -3.02 -3.70 5.61
CA ALA A 92 -3.83 -4.86 5.26
C ALA A 92 -3.86 -5.09 3.74
N ILE A 93 -4.18 -4.06 2.96
CA ILE A 93 -4.16 -4.14 1.48
C ILE A 93 -2.74 -4.37 0.96
N GLY A 94 -1.74 -3.72 1.57
CA GLY A 94 -0.32 -3.85 1.24
C GLY A 94 0.21 -5.27 1.40
N ARG A 95 -0.30 -6.06 2.35
CA ARG A 95 0.05 -7.48 2.50
C ARG A 95 -0.34 -8.30 1.27
N ALA A 96 -1.53 -8.06 0.72
CA ALA A 96 -1.96 -8.71 -0.52
C ALA A 96 -1.13 -8.24 -1.73
N VAL A 97 -0.79 -6.96 -1.81
CA VAL A 97 0.13 -6.44 -2.86
C VAL A 97 1.51 -7.10 -2.77
N ALA A 98 2.08 -7.21 -1.56
CA ALA A 98 3.37 -7.85 -1.34
C ALA A 98 3.36 -9.32 -1.78
N ASN A 99 2.29 -10.05 -1.47
CA ASN A 99 2.13 -11.44 -1.88
C ASN A 99 2.07 -11.59 -3.40
N GLN A 100 1.32 -10.73 -4.08
CA GLN A 100 1.25 -10.71 -5.55
C GLN A 100 2.60 -10.37 -6.19
N LEU A 101 3.34 -9.40 -5.63
CA LEU A 101 4.70 -9.08 -6.07
C LEU A 101 5.66 -10.25 -5.88
N TRP A 102 5.55 -10.96 -4.75
CA TRP A 102 6.36 -12.15 -4.48
C TRP A 102 6.12 -13.24 -5.53
N LYS A 103 4.85 -13.55 -5.84
CA LYS A 103 4.47 -14.51 -6.89
C LYS A 103 4.98 -14.09 -8.26
N LEU A 104 4.89 -12.81 -8.59
CA LEU A 104 5.43 -12.28 -9.85
C LEU A 104 6.93 -12.49 -9.96
N MET A 105 7.68 -12.20 -8.89
CA MET A 105 9.14 -12.28 -8.91
C MET A 105 9.69 -13.71 -8.81
N HIS A 106 9.04 -14.58 -8.04
CA HIS A 106 9.57 -15.91 -7.72
C HIS A 106 8.88 -17.05 -8.46
N GLU A 107 7.60 -16.89 -8.81
CA GLU A 107 6.82 -17.90 -9.54
C GLU A 107 6.64 -17.56 -11.02
N LEU A 108 7.07 -16.37 -11.46
CA LEU A 108 6.87 -15.83 -12.82
C LEU A 108 5.39 -15.83 -13.24
N ARG A 109 4.49 -15.66 -12.26
CA ARG A 109 3.05 -15.54 -12.49
C ARG A 109 2.68 -14.09 -12.72
N GLU A 110 1.79 -13.85 -13.69
CA GLU A 110 1.21 -12.53 -13.89
C GLU A 110 0.32 -12.14 -12.70
N PHE A 111 0.08 -10.84 -12.54
CA PHE A 111 -0.84 -10.33 -11.52
C PHE A 111 -2.25 -10.86 -11.77
N ASP A 112 -2.81 -11.56 -10.79
CA ASP A 112 -4.14 -12.15 -10.87
C ASP A 112 -5.12 -11.32 -10.01
N VAL A 113 -6.03 -10.62 -10.69
CA VAL A 113 -7.02 -9.75 -10.04
C VAL A 113 -7.98 -10.56 -9.17
N ASP A 114 -8.40 -11.75 -9.61
CA ASP A 114 -9.38 -12.55 -8.89
C ASP A 114 -8.75 -13.13 -7.62
N GLU A 115 -7.50 -13.60 -7.72
CA GLU A 115 -6.73 -14.07 -6.57
C GLU A 115 -6.46 -12.93 -5.58
N TYR A 116 -6.02 -11.76 -6.06
CA TYR A 116 -5.81 -10.58 -5.23
C TYR A 116 -7.09 -10.16 -4.50
N MET A 117 -8.24 -10.13 -5.18
CA MET A 117 -9.52 -9.80 -4.56
C MET A 117 -9.96 -10.87 -3.56
N ALA A 118 -9.69 -12.15 -3.80
CA ALA A 118 -9.95 -13.23 -2.85
C ALA A 118 -9.08 -13.07 -1.58
N GLU A 119 -7.79 -12.76 -1.72
CA GLU A 119 -6.89 -12.47 -0.59
C GLU A 119 -7.41 -11.32 0.26
N LEU A 120 -7.85 -10.21 -0.37
CA LEU A 120 -8.45 -9.09 0.34
C LEU A 120 -9.70 -9.48 1.12
N ARG A 121 -10.50 -10.42 0.61
CA ARG A 121 -11.69 -10.92 1.31
C ARG A 121 -11.34 -11.77 2.52
N GLU A 122 -10.30 -12.60 2.44
CA GLU A 122 -9.78 -13.33 3.60
C GLU A 122 -9.22 -12.38 4.67
N ILE A 123 -8.57 -11.30 4.25
CA ILE A 123 -8.10 -10.26 5.17
C ILE A 123 -9.27 -9.62 5.92
N VAL A 124 -10.34 -9.22 5.22
CA VAL A 124 -11.55 -8.67 5.87
C VAL A 124 -12.12 -9.62 6.93
N LYS A 125 -12.21 -10.92 6.60
CA LYS A 125 -12.70 -11.94 7.55
C LYS A 125 -11.86 -12.04 8.82
N SER A 126 -10.55 -11.75 8.76
CA SER A 126 -9.69 -11.78 9.95
C SER A 126 -9.94 -10.63 10.94
N TYR A 127 -10.75 -9.62 10.57
CA TYR A 127 -11.15 -8.50 11.43
C TYR A 127 -12.60 -8.61 11.92
N GLN A 128 -13.32 -9.68 11.57
CA GLN A 128 -14.71 -9.96 12.02
C GLN A 128 -14.70 -10.79 13.31
#